data_AF-A0A2W0AEI7-F1
#
_entry.id   AF-A0A2W0AEI7-F1
#
_cell.length_a   1.000
_cell.length_b   1.000
_cell.length_c   1.000
_cell.angle_alpha   90.00
_cell.angle_beta   90.00
_cell.angle_gamma   90.00
#
_symmetry.space_group_name_H-M   'P 1'
#
loop_
_entity.id
_entity.type
_entity.pdbx_description
1 polymer ?
#
loop_
_entity_poly.entity_id
_entity_poly.type
_entity_poly.pdbx_seq_one_letter_code
_entity_poly.pdbx_strand_id
1 'polypeptide(L)'
;MKFLRQSATVVLLAGALCLPGIAAPQKSNQNRARNEHDRERMPAGRVQNNAPRPGKWLSEHLNLSPEQRQKELSNDPEFKQLNPQQQQHLQQRLNQFNNLPPEQQKRTVKRMQIFEALPQERQDLLRNSLQQLRQLPDDRRRTVRRAWLGLRQMPPDQQEQTMNSDRFRSTFNDQERATLKGLLDSGFNPEDSNAGGPR
;
A
#
# COMPACT_ATOMS: atom_id res chain seq x y z
N MET A 1 26.65 10.39 41.74
CA MET A 1 26.35 9.72 43.02
C MET A 1 25.39 8.58 42.70
N LYS A 2 25.90 7.34 42.58
CA LYS A 2 25.95 6.29 43.62
C LYS A 2 24.57 5.62 43.86
N PHE A 3 24.52 4.34 43.42
CA PHE A 3 23.79 3.20 44.01
C PHE A 3 22.25 3.16 43.82
N LEU A 4 21.54 2.02 43.75
CA LEU A 4 21.87 0.62 44.02
C LEU A 4 20.82 -0.29 43.35
N ARG A 5 21.26 -1.45 42.86
CA ARG A 5 20.45 -2.63 42.55
C ARG A 5 19.74 -3.13 43.81
N GLN A 6 18.54 -3.72 43.71
CA GLN A 6 18.18 -4.95 44.44
C GLN A 6 17.11 -5.77 43.69
N SER A 7 17.43 -7.05 43.52
CA SER A 7 16.53 -8.14 43.15
C SER A 7 16.03 -8.79 44.43
N ALA A 8 14.77 -9.23 44.49
CA ALA A 8 14.33 -10.22 45.48
C ALA A 8 13.15 -11.04 44.94
N THR A 9 13.43 -12.31 44.67
CA THR A 9 12.48 -13.39 44.45
C THR A 9 11.91 -13.82 45.80
N VAL A 10 10.60 -13.97 45.94
CA VAL A 10 9.99 -14.87 46.93
C VAL A 10 8.79 -15.59 46.30
N VAL A 11 8.94 -16.91 46.24
CA VAL A 11 7.93 -17.92 45.95
C VAL A 11 7.03 -18.08 47.18
N LEU A 12 5.72 -18.29 47.00
CA LEU A 12 4.97 -19.18 47.88
C LEU A 12 3.66 -19.68 47.25
N LEU A 13 3.57 -21.01 47.19
CA LEU A 13 2.43 -21.85 46.85
C LEU A 13 1.40 -21.90 48.00
N ALA A 14 0.11 -21.87 47.66
CA ALA A 14 -1.03 -22.53 48.30
C ALA A 14 -2.29 -22.12 47.50
N GLY A 15 -3.29 -22.91 47.15
CA GLY A 15 -3.77 -24.16 47.71
C GLY A 15 -5.24 -24.00 48.13
N ALA A 16 -6.16 -24.58 47.34
CA ALA A 16 -7.48 -25.14 47.73
C ALA A 16 -8.79 -24.30 47.81
N LEU A 17 -9.86 -24.98 47.34
CA LEU A 17 -11.26 -25.04 47.82
C LEU A 17 -12.37 -24.07 47.32
N CYS A 18 -13.19 -24.62 46.41
CA CYS A 18 -14.67 -24.76 46.40
C CYS A 18 -15.64 -23.74 47.06
N LEU A 19 -16.69 -23.44 46.26
CA LEU A 19 -18.15 -23.36 46.57
C LEU A 19 -18.81 -21.99 46.91
N PRO A 20 -20.15 -21.81 46.69
CA PRO A 20 -20.70 -20.77 45.81
C PRO A 20 -21.57 -19.70 46.49
N GLY A 21 -21.81 -18.61 45.76
CA GLY A 21 -23.07 -17.85 45.69
C GLY A 21 -23.54 -17.08 46.93
N ILE A 22 -23.35 -15.76 46.93
CA ILE A 22 -24.32 -14.79 47.48
C ILE A 22 -24.31 -13.54 46.58
N ALA A 23 -25.47 -13.21 46.01
CA ALA A 23 -25.70 -11.99 45.25
C ALA A 23 -25.79 -10.79 46.21
N ALA A 24 -25.04 -9.73 45.92
CA ALA A 24 -25.18 -8.41 46.54
C ALA A 24 -25.60 -7.38 45.46
N PRO A 25 -26.51 -6.44 45.76
CA PRO A 25 -26.98 -5.46 44.78
C PRO A 25 -25.92 -4.37 44.57
N GLN A 26 -25.33 -4.36 43.37
CA GLN A 26 -24.36 -3.36 42.97
C GLN A 26 -25.10 -2.07 42.58
N LYS A 27 -24.98 -1.05 43.44
CA LYS A 27 -25.34 0.34 43.13
C LYS A 27 -24.77 0.72 41.76
N SER A 28 -25.64 1.12 40.85
CA SER A 28 -25.30 1.61 39.52
C SER A 28 -24.38 2.83 39.65
N ASN A 29 -23.09 2.58 39.45
CA ASN A 29 -22.05 3.60 39.43
C ASN A 29 -22.20 4.42 38.14
N GLN A 30 -22.95 5.52 38.27
CA GLN A 30 -23.14 6.57 37.29
C GLN A 30 -21.82 7.32 37.04
N ASN A 31 -20.86 6.67 36.38
CA ASN A 31 -19.59 7.31 35.99
C ASN A 31 -18.88 6.61 34.81
N ARG A 32 -19.63 5.94 33.93
CA ARG A 32 -19.08 5.26 32.74
C ARG A 32 -19.52 5.92 31.42
N ALA A 33 -19.64 7.25 31.39
CA ALA A 33 -20.03 7.99 30.19
C ALA A 33 -19.17 9.24 29.94
N ARG A 34 -17.88 9.19 30.29
CA ARG A 34 -16.98 10.34 30.09
C ARG A 34 -15.54 9.94 29.71
N ASN A 35 -15.38 8.98 28.80
CA ASN A 35 -14.06 8.68 28.21
C ASN A 35 -14.13 7.91 26.87
N GLU A 36 -15.13 8.20 26.04
CA GLU A 36 -15.23 7.61 24.68
C GLU A 36 -15.30 8.65 23.54
N HIS A 37 -15.25 9.95 23.84
CA HIS A 37 -15.41 11.02 22.84
C HIS A 37 -14.12 11.73 22.39
N ASP A 38 -12.95 11.33 22.87
CA ASP A 38 -11.65 11.97 22.52
C ASP A 38 -10.73 11.07 21.69
N ARG A 39 -11.29 10.19 20.83
CA ARG A 39 -10.51 9.41 19.86
C ARG A 39 -10.81 9.73 18.40
N GLU A 40 -11.60 10.75 18.14
CA GLU A 40 -11.89 11.18 16.77
C GLU A 40 -11.30 12.55 16.46
N ARG A 41 -10.54 12.56 15.36
CA ARG A 41 -9.96 13.71 14.65
C ARG A 41 -8.55 14.12 15.09
N MET A 42 -7.63 13.16 15.05
CA MET A 42 -6.38 13.48 14.35
C MET A 42 -6.76 13.65 12.88
N PRO A 43 -6.57 14.84 12.26
CA PRO A 43 -6.66 14.91 10.82
C PRO A 43 -5.60 13.93 10.30
N ALA A 44 -6.01 12.93 9.52
CA ALA A 44 -5.08 12.25 8.65
C ALA A 44 -4.46 13.36 7.81
N GLY A 45 -3.29 13.83 8.24
CA GLY A 45 -2.53 14.83 7.53
C GLY A 45 -2.44 14.28 6.12
N ARG A 46 -3.13 14.93 5.18
CA ARG A 46 -2.82 14.78 3.77
C ARG A 46 -1.34 15.09 3.73
N VAL A 47 -0.52 14.05 3.67
CA VAL A 47 0.88 14.18 3.34
C VAL A 47 0.80 14.81 1.96
N GLN A 48 0.93 16.13 1.93
CA GLN A 48 1.04 16.92 0.72
C GLN A 48 2.23 16.26 0.04
N ASN A 49 1.93 15.42 -0.95
CA ASN A 49 2.92 14.65 -1.68
C ASN A 49 3.66 15.65 -2.58
N ASN A 50 4.50 16.48 -1.95
CA ASN A 50 5.59 17.20 -2.59
C ASN A 50 6.76 16.23 -2.79
N ALA A 51 6.48 14.93 -2.89
CA ALA A 51 7.46 13.93 -3.22
C ALA A 51 7.92 14.21 -4.66
N PRO A 52 9.24 14.30 -4.91
CA PRO A 52 9.79 14.54 -6.24
C PRO A 52 9.17 13.54 -7.21
N ARG A 53 8.76 13.99 -8.41
CA ARG A 53 8.15 13.14 -9.45
C ARG A 53 9.15 12.06 -9.86
N PRO A 54 9.06 10.84 -9.29
CA PRO A 54 10.20 9.94 -9.31
C PRO A 54 10.40 9.31 -10.68
N GLY A 55 9.36 9.25 -11.52
CA GLY A 55 9.39 8.75 -12.89
C GLY A 55 10.11 9.70 -13.83
N LYS A 56 9.83 11.01 -13.74
CA LYS A 56 10.58 12.02 -14.49
C LYS A 56 12.07 11.99 -14.12
N TRP A 57 12.39 12.06 -12.83
CA TRP A 57 13.77 12.03 -12.35
C TRP A 57 14.51 10.76 -12.81
N LEU A 58 13.91 9.58 -12.63
CA LEU A 58 14.52 8.32 -13.07
C LEU A 58 14.70 8.25 -14.59
N SER A 59 13.80 8.85 -15.37
CA SER A 59 13.92 8.89 -16.83
C SER A 59 15.12 9.71 -17.29
N GLU A 60 15.35 10.86 -16.66
CA GLU A 60 16.47 11.75 -16.98
C GLU A 60 17.81 11.12 -16.59
N HIS A 61 17.82 10.33 -15.51
CA HIS A 61 19.02 9.73 -14.94
C HIS A 61 19.21 8.25 -15.30
N LEU A 62 18.37 7.68 -16.18
CA LEU A 62 18.39 6.24 -16.50
C LEU A 62 19.69 5.79 -17.17
N ASN A 63 20.34 6.70 -17.91
CA ASN A 63 21.57 6.42 -18.64
C ASN A 63 22.83 6.47 -17.75
N LEU A 64 22.69 6.88 -16.49
CA LEU A 64 23.79 6.95 -15.54
C LEU A 64 24.06 5.58 -14.87
N SER A 65 25.30 5.37 -14.43
CA SER A 65 25.63 4.20 -13.62
C SER A 65 24.82 4.19 -12.29
N PRO A 66 24.62 3.04 -11.65
CA PRO A 66 23.98 2.97 -10.34
C PRO A 66 24.58 3.92 -9.29
N GLU A 67 25.91 4.02 -9.25
CA GLU A 67 26.65 4.89 -8.31
C GLU A 67 26.42 6.37 -8.65
N GLN A 68 26.41 6.71 -9.94
CA GLN A 68 26.11 8.06 -10.40
C GLN A 68 24.68 8.46 -10.04
N ARG A 69 23.67 7.59 -10.26
CA ARG A 69 22.29 7.85 -9.83
C ARG A 69 22.18 8.09 -8.33
N GLN A 70 22.87 7.29 -7.52
CA GLN A 70 22.87 7.47 -6.07
C GLN A 70 23.47 8.81 -5.64
N LYS A 71 24.54 9.23 -6.33
CA LYS A 71 25.17 10.53 -6.12
C LYS A 71 24.24 11.67 -6.52
N GLU A 72 23.60 11.59 -7.69
CA GLU A 72 22.63 12.59 -8.14
C GLU A 72 21.44 12.71 -7.19
N LEU A 73 20.88 11.58 -6.72
CA LEU A 73 19.80 11.60 -5.73
C LEU A 73 20.23 12.28 -4.43
N SER A 74 21.46 11.99 -3.97
CA SER A 74 21.98 12.57 -2.72
C SER A 74 22.27 14.06 -2.85
N ASN A 75 22.52 14.55 -4.06
CA ASN A 75 22.79 15.96 -4.34
C ASN A 75 21.51 16.77 -4.59
N ASP A 76 20.42 16.10 -4.95
CA ASP A 76 19.14 16.68 -5.31
C ASP A 76 18.56 17.58 -4.18
N PRO A 77 18.18 18.84 -4.49
CA PRO A 77 17.60 19.74 -3.50
C PRO A 77 16.26 19.28 -2.93
N GLU A 78 15.39 18.65 -3.75
CA GLU A 78 14.10 18.12 -3.28
C GLU A 78 14.34 16.95 -2.33
N PHE A 79 15.30 16.08 -2.63
CA PHE A 79 15.69 14.98 -1.74
C PHE A 79 16.20 15.48 -0.37
N LYS A 80 17.05 16.51 -0.35
CA LYS A 80 17.60 17.09 0.88
C LYS A 80 16.54 17.75 1.77
N GLN A 81 15.43 18.21 1.18
CA GLN A 81 14.31 18.80 1.92
C GLN A 81 13.41 17.75 2.59
N LEU A 82 13.52 16.48 2.19
CA LEU A 82 12.73 15.41 2.79
C LEU A 82 13.18 15.11 4.21
N ASN A 83 12.28 14.57 5.03
CA ASN A 83 12.66 14.10 6.36
C ASN A 83 13.56 12.83 6.27
N PRO A 84 14.32 12.49 7.34
CA PRO A 84 15.27 11.38 7.29
C PRO A 84 14.65 10.03 6.91
N GLN A 85 13.42 9.77 7.33
CA GLN A 85 12.71 8.53 7.02
C GLN A 85 12.36 8.44 5.52
N GLN A 86 11.90 9.54 4.93
CA GLN A 86 11.62 9.64 3.49
C GLN A 86 12.88 9.51 2.65
N GLN A 87 13.97 10.16 3.09
CA GLN A 87 15.28 10.04 2.45
C GLN A 87 15.73 8.57 2.41
N GLN A 88 15.69 7.89 3.56
CA GLN A 88 16.05 6.47 3.65
C GLN A 88 15.15 5.61 2.74
N HIS A 89 13.85 5.87 2.71
CA HIS A 89 12.92 5.14 1.85
C HIS A 89 13.26 5.31 0.37
N LEU A 90 13.52 6.53 -0.09
CA LEU A 90 13.89 6.78 -1.48
C LEU A 90 15.22 6.13 -1.86
N GLN A 91 16.22 6.18 -0.98
CA GLN A 91 17.50 5.48 -1.20
C GLN A 91 17.30 3.97 -1.33
N GLN A 92 16.49 3.36 -0.47
CA GLN A 92 16.16 1.92 -0.57
C GLN A 92 15.46 1.59 -1.88
N ARG A 93 14.53 2.44 -2.33
CA ARG A 93 13.80 2.27 -3.59
C ARG A 93 14.72 2.43 -4.80
N LEU A 94 15.64 3.38 -4.77
CA LEU A 94 16.65 3.55 -5.81
C LEU A 94 17.59 2.34 -5.88
N ASN A 95 18.05 1.83 -4.73
CA ASN A 95 18.86 0.61 -4.69
C ASN A 95 18.12 -0.60 -5.28
N GLN A 96 16.85 -0.80 -4.92
CA GLN A 96 16.02 -1.86 -5.52
C GLN A 96 15.88 -1.68 -7.03
N PHE A 97 15.67 -0.45 -7.50
CA PHE A 97 15.57 -0.13 -8.92
C PHE A 97 16.88 -0.41 -9.67
N ASN A 98 18.03 -0.05 -9.09
CA ASN A 98 19.35 -0.27 -9.67
C ASN A 98 19.67 -1.77 -9.83
N ASN A 99 19.11 -2.62 -8.96
CA ASN A 99 19.26 -4.08 -9.03
C ASN A 99 18.38 -4.75 -10.10
N LEU A 100 17.46 -4.02 -10.73
CA LEU A 100 16.62 -4.57 -11.79
C LEU A 100 17.43 -4.75 -13.09
N PRO A 101 17.16 -5.78 -13.91
CA PRO A 101 17.71 -5.86 -15.27
C PRO A 101 17.33 -4.61 -16.11
N PRO A 102 18.16 -4.18 -17.08
CA PRO A 102 17.93 -2.94 -17.84
C PRO A 102 16.54 -2.81 -18.47
N GLU A 103 16.02 -3.91 -19.03
CA GLU A 103 14.66 -3.93 -19.60
C GLU A 103 13.56 -3.76 -18.55
N GLN A 104 13.77 -4.27 -17.34
CA GLN A 104 12.84 -4.05 -16.22
C GLN A 104 12.93 -2.62 -15.68
N GLN A 105 14.13 -2.02 -15.69
CA GLN A 105 14.30 -0.60 -15.34
C GLN A 105 13.49 0.28 -16.30
N LYS A 106 13.65 0.09 -17.62
CA LYS A 106 12.88 0.82 -18.66
C LYS A 106 11.36 0.67 -18.47
N ARG A 107 10.88 -0.56 -18.22
CA ARG A 107 9.46 -0.82 -17.96
C ARG A 107 8.97 -0.09 -16.72
N THR A 108 9.75 -0.11 -15.64
CA THR A 108 9.40 0.58 -14.39
C THR A 108 9.31 2.10 -14.60
N VAL A 109 10.30 2.71 -15.27
CA VAL A 109 10.27 4.15 -15.60
C VAL A 109 9.05 4.50 -16.45
N LYS A 110 8.79 3.74 -17.52
CA LYS A 110 7.63 3.96 -18.40
C LYS A 110 6.32 3.93 -17.62
N ARG A 111 6.18 3.02 -16.66
CA ARG A 111 4.97 2.94 -15.81
C ARG A 111 4.83 4.13 -14.89
N MET A 112 5.93 4.60 -14.31
CA MET A 112 5.90 5.78 -13.46
C MET A 112 5.52 7.02 -14.26
N GLN A 113 6.01 7.15 -15.50
CA GLN A 113 5.59 8.22 -16.40
C GLN A 113 4.11 8.16 -16.75
N ILE A 114 3.59 6.96 -17.08
CA ILE A 114 2.15 6.77 -17.33
C ILE A 114 1.36 7.20 -16.10
N PHE A 115 1.76 6.73 -14.92
CA PHE A 115 1.11 7.05 -13.66
C PHE A 115 1.11 8.56 -13.36
N GLU A 116 2.24 9.23 -13.52
CA GLU A 116 2.40 10.67 -13.29
C GLU A 116 1.66 11.53 -14.32
N ALA A 117 1.46 11.02 -15.54
CA ALA A 117 0.68 11.69 -16.57
C ALA A 117 -0.84 11.60 -16.33
N LEU A 118 -1.30 10.68 -15.47
CA LEU A 118 -2.72 10.58 -15.12
C LEU A 118 -3.14 11.79 -14.25
N PRO A 119 -4.35 12.34 -14.48
CA PRO A 119 -4.98 13.25 -13.53
C PRO A 119 -5.07 12.66 -12.13
N GLN A 120 -5.03 13.49 -11.09
CA GLN A 120 -5.00 13.06 -9.69
C GLN A 120 -6.12 12.07 -9.35
N GLU A 121 -7.35 12.31 -9.80
CA GLU A 121 -8.50 11.42 -9.56
C GLU A 121 -8.30 10.04 -10.16
N ARG A 122 -7.69 9.95 -11.35
CA ARG A 122 -7.36 8.69 -12.01
C ARG A 122 -6.19 7.98 -11.32
N GLN A 123 -5.22 8.75 -10.80
CA GLN A 123 -4.16 8.17 -9.98
C GLN A 123 -4.72 7.51 -8.73
N ASP A 124 -5.67 8.15 -8.05
CA ASP A 124 -6.30 7.61 -6.84
C ASP A 124 -7.15 6.37 -7.16
N LEU A 125 -7.90 6.39 -8.26
CA LEU A 125 -8.63 5.21 -8.74
C LEU A 125 -7.68 4.03 -9.03
N LEU A 126 -6.55 4.30 -9.70
CA LEU A 126 -5.55 3.27 -9.99
C LEU A 126 -4.87 2.75 -8.72
N ARG A 127 -4.49 3.62 -7.77
CA ARG A 127 -3.93 3.22 -6.47
C ARG A 127 -4.88 2.28 -5.74
N ASN A 128 -6.17 2.64 -5.68
CA ASN A 128 -7.21 1.83 -5.05
C ASN A 128 -7.37 0.48 -5.76
N SER A 129 -7.43 0.47 -7.09
CA SER A 129 -7.57 -0.76 -7.89
C SER A 129 -6.37 -1.70 -7.69
N LEU A 130 -5.15 -1.17 -7.66
CA LEU A 130 -3.94 -1.96 -7.40
C LEU A 130 -3.89 -2.48 -5.96
N GLN A 131 -4.36 -1.69 -5.00
CA GLN A 131 -4.46 -2.14 -3.60
C GLN A 131 -5.47 -3.28 -3.47
N GLN A 132 -6.66 -3.15 -4.04
CA GLN A 132 -7.68 -4.20 -4.05
C GLN A 132 -7.13 -5.47 -4.70
N LEU A 133 -6.50 -5.35 -5.88
CA LEU A 133 -5.91 -6.49 -6.58
C LEU A 133 -4.85 -7.22 -5.74
N ARG A 134 -4.02 -6.50 -4.98
CA ARG A 134 -2.99 -7.09 -4.10
C ARG A 134 -3.57 -7.79 -2.88
N GLN A 135 -4.72 -7.33 -2.40
CA GLN A 135 -5.41 -7.93 -1.25
C GLN A 135 -6.18 -9.21 -1.62
N LEU A 136 -6.43 -9.45 -2.92
CA LEU A 136 -7.08 -10.69 -3.35
C LEU A 136 -6.18 -11.91 -3.12
N PRO A 137 -6.77 -13.07 -2.74
CA PRO A 137 -6.09 -14.35 -2.74
C PRO A 137 -5.45 -14.65 -4.10
N ASP A 138 -4.34 -15.38 -4.12
CA ASP A 138 -3.51 -15.57 -5.32
C ASP A 138 -4.28 -16.13 -6.52
N ASP A 139 -5.12 -17.16 -6.31
CA ASP A 139 -5.99 -17.73 -7.34
C ASP A 139 -6.96 -16.70 -7.92
N ARG A 140 -7.53 -15.88 -7.05
CA ARG A 140 -8.48 -14.86 -7.43
C ARG A 140 -7.80 -13.72 -8.18
N ARG A 141 -6.62 -13.30 -7.71
CA ARG A 141 -5.76 -12.33 -8.37
C ARG A 141 -5.39 -12.80 -9.79
N ARG A 142 -5.01 -14.07 -9.98
CA ARG A 142 -4.76 -14.66 -11.32
C ARG A 142 -6.00 -14.60 -12.21
N THR A 143 -7.19 -14.84 -11.65
CA THR A 143 -8.45 -14.81 -12.40
C THR A 143 -8.80 -13.40 -12.87
N VAL A 144 -8.67 -12.40 -11.99
CA VAL A 144 -8.87 -10.98 -12.32
C VAL A 144 -7.86 -10.52 -13.37
N ARG A 145 -6.57 -10.90 -13.25
CA ARG A 145 -5.55 -10.54 -14.24
C ARG A 145 -5.85 -11.14 -15.64
N ARG A 146 -6.30 -12.40 -15.70
CA ARG A 146 -6.73 -13.02 -16.96
C ARG A 146 -7.93 -12.29 -17.59
N ALA A 147 -8.91 -11.90 -16.78
CA ALA A 147 -10.05 -11.12 -17.27
C ALA A 147 -9.61 -9.75 -17.83
N TRP A 148 -8.72 -9.06 -17.12
CA TRP A 148 -8.14 -7.80 -17.59
C TRP A 148 -7.40 -7.96 -18.93
N LEU A 149 -6.59 -9.01 -19.10
CA LEU A 149 -5.88 -9.30 -20.36
C LEU A 149 -6.86 -9.51 -21.52
N GLY A 150 -7.98 -10.19 -21.27
CA GLY A 150 -9.03 -10.39 -22.27
C GLY A 150 -9.73 -9.07 -22.64
N LEU A 151 -10.16 -8.31 -21.63
CA LEU A 151 -10.85 -7.03 -21.83
C LEU A 151 -9.96 -6.01 -22.55
N ARG A 152 -8.68 -5.91 -22.21
CA ARG A 152 -7.75 -4.94 -22.82
C ARG A 152 -7.59 -5.13 -24.33
N GLN A 153 -7.82 -6.32 -24.85
CA GLN A 153 -7.74 -6.61 -26.29
C GLN A 153 -9.01 -6.22 -27.05
N MET A 154 -10.09 -5.93 -26.34
CA MET A 154 -11.37 -5.52 -26.91
C MET A 154 -11.44 -3.99 -27.05
N PRO A 155 -12.21 -3.46 -28.02
CA PRO A 155 -12.58 -2.04 -28.08
C PRO A 155 -13.35 -1.59 -26.81
N PRO A 156 -13.28 -0.30 -26.41
CA PRO A 156 -13.91 0.20 -25.18
C PRO A 156 -15.39 -0.16 -25.03
N ASP A 157 -16.20 -0.04 -26.10
CA ASP A 157 -17.63 -0.36 -26.05
C ASP A 157 -17.86 -1.86 -25.76
N GLN A 158 -17.04 -2.74 -26.34
CA GLN A 158 -17.12 -4.18 -26.08
C GLN A 158 -16.64 -4.54 -24.67
N GLN A 159 -15.69 -3.79 -24.11
CA GLN A 159 -15.25 -3.97 -22.72
C GLN A 159 -16.42 -3.71 -21.77
N GLU A 160 -17.15 -2.60 -21.95
CA GLU A 160 -18.31 -2.26 -21.12
C GLU A 160 -19.44 -3.27 -21.29
N GLN A 161 -19.77 -3.67 -22.52
CA GLN A 161 -20.77 -4.71 -22.77
C GLN A 161 -20.41 -6.03 -22.10
N THR A 162 -19.15 -6.46 -22.21
CA THR A 162 -18.66 -7.68 -21.56
C THR A 162 -18.77 -7.58 -20.05
N MET A 163 -18.34 -6.46 -19.46
CA MET A 163 -18.41 -6.23 -18.02
C MET A 163 -19.86 -6.18 -17.49
N ASN A 164 -20.81 -5.74 -18.31
CA ASN A 164 -22.22 -5.65 -17.97
C ASN A 164 -23.01 -6.95 -18.23
N SER A 165 -22.44 -7.94 -18.90
CA SER A 165 -23.10 -9.22 -19.19
C SER A 165 -23.37 -10.04 -17.92
N ASP A 166 -24.47 -10.79 -17.90
CA ASP A 166 -24.86 -11.63 -16.75
C ASP A 166 -23.78 -12.65 -16.39
N ARG A 167 -23.12 -13.22 -17.40
CA ARG A 167 -22.01 -14.17 -17.21
C ARG A 167 -20.85 -13.52 -16.46
N PHE A 168 -20.52 -12.29 -16.81
CA PHE A 168 -19.42 -11.57 -16.17
C PHE A 168 -19.78 -11.15 -14.75
N ARG A 169 -21.01 -10.66 -14.53
CA ARG A 169 -21.53 -10.29 -13.20
C ARG A 169 -21.67 -11.49 -12.26
N SER A 170 -21.94 -12.68 -12.80
CA SER A 170 -21.97 -13.93 -12.05
C SER A 170 -20.57 -14.41 -11.66
N THR A 171 -19.54 -14.04 -12.44
CA THR A 171 -18.16 -14.46 -12.19
C THR A 171 -17.42 -13.47 -11.31
N PHE A 172 -17.64 -12.17 -11.47
CA PHE A 172 -16.91 -11.08 -10.82
C PHE A 172 -17.86 -10.21 -9.99
N ASN A 173 -17.54 -10.05 -8.71
CA ASN A 173 -18.29 -9.17 -7.83
C ASN A 173 -18.03 -7.69 -8.16
N ASP A 174 -18.83 -6.80 -7.59
CA ASP A 174 -18.78 -5.37 -7.90
C ASP A 174 -17.40 -4.74 -7.65
N GLN A 175 -16.71 -5.15 -6.59
CA GLN A 175 -15.36 -4.68 -6.26
C GLN A 175 -14.34 -5.11 -7.32
N GLU A 176 -14.40 -6.35 -7.79
CA GLU A 176 -13.49 -6.88 -8.81
C GLU A 176 -13.76 -6.23 -10.16
N ARG A 177 -15.03 -5.99 -10.52
CA ARG A 177 -15.38 -5.25 -11.74
C ARG A 177 -14.88 -3.81 -11.66
N ALA A 178 -14.99 -3.16 -10.50
CA ALA A 178 -14.43 -1.82 -10.29
C ALA A 178 -12.89 -1.81 -10.40
N THR A 179 -12.22 -2.82 -9.84
CA THR A 179 -10.77 -3.03 -10.01
C THR A 179 -10.40 -3.16 -11.49
N LEU A 180 -11.13 -3.98 -12.25
CA LEU A 180 -10.89 -4.17 -13.68
C LEU A 180 -11.09 -2.87 -14.46
N LYS A 181 -12.17 -2.13 -14.20
CA LYS A 181 -12.46 -0.85 -14.84
C LYS A 181 -11.36 0.18 -14.56
N GLY A 182 -10.92 0.31 -13.30
CA GLY A 182 -9.86 1.26 -12.93
C GLY A 182 -8.51 0.92 -13.57
N LEU A 183 -8.19 -0.37 -13.70
CA LEU A 183 -6.99 -0.82 -14.41
C LEU A 183 -7.07 -0.53 -15.92
N LEU A 184 -8.22 -0.79 -16.55
CA LEU A 184 -8.43 -0.54 -17.99
C LEU A 184 -8.34 0.95 -18.34
N ASP A 185 -9.03 1.81 -17.58
CA ASP A 185 -9.07 3.25 -17.82
C ASP A 185 -7.69 3.91 -17.70
N SER A 186 -6.81 3.36 -16.86
CA SER A 186 -5.47 3.88 -16.65
C SER A 186 -4.44 3.50 -17.73
N GLY A 187 -4.75 2.50 -18.58
CA GLY A 187 -3.77 1.90 -19.49
C GLY A 187 -2.61 1.15 -18.80
N PHE A 188 -2.63 1.05 -17.46
CA PHE A 188 -1.61 0.42 -16.64
C PHE A 188 -1.67 -1.11 -16.75
N ASN A 189 -0.53 -1.77 -16.92
CA ASN A 189 -0.45 -3.23 -16.88
C ASN A 189 -0.20 -3.72 -15.42
N PRO A 190 -1.10 -4.51 -14.81
CA PRO A 190 -0.91 -5.02 -13.46
C PRO A 190 0.12 -6.16 -13.36
N GLU A 191 0.36 -6.97 -14.40
CA GLU A 191 1.37 -8.07 -14.34
C GLU A 191 2.77 -7.52 -14.09
N ASP A 192 2.98 -6.39 -14.70
CA ASP A 192 4.14 -5.56 -14.64
C ASP A 192 4.48 -5.18 -13.16
N SER A 193 3.48 -4.97 -12.31
CA SER A 193 3.64 -4.56 -10.90
C SER A 193 4.19 -5.66 -9.96
N ASN A 194 4.26 -6.92 -10.42
CA ASN A 194 4.73 -8.05 -9.61
C ASN A 194 6.20 -8.44 -9.87
N ALA A 195 6.94 -7.68 -10.68
CA ALA A 195 8.32 -7.98 -11.08
C ALA A 195 9.38 -7.70 -9.98
N GLY A 196 8.98 -7.56 -8.71
CA GLY A 196 9.89 -7.30 -7.58
C GLY A 196 9.53 -8.03 -6.29
N GLY A 197 8.59 -8.99 -6.33
CA GLY A 197 8.36 -9.91 -5.20
C GLY A 197 9.20 -11.17 -5.38
N PRO A 198 9.77 -11.76 -4.30
CA PRO A 198 10.44 -13.05 -4.41
C PRO A 198 9.46 -14.08 -4.98
N ARG A 199 9.94 -14.85 -5.96
CA ARG A 199 9.29 -16.08 -6.42
C ARG A 199 9.54 -17.19 -5.42
#